data_AF-A0AA48H7N8-F1
#
_entry.id   AF-A0AA48H7N8-F1
#
_cell.length_a   1.000
_cell.length_b   1.000
_cell.length_c   1.000
_cell.angle_alpha   90.00
_cell.angle_beta   90.00
_cell.angle_gamma   90.00
#
_symmetry.space_group_name_H-M   'P 1'
#
loop_
_entity.id
_entity.type
_entity.pdbx_description
1 polymer ?
#
loop_
_entity_poly.entity_id
_entity_poly.type
_entity_poly.pdbx_seq_one_letter_code
_entity_poly.pdbx_strand_id
1 'polypeptide(L)' 'MDGGVIALAMGGLINFGVGAYFSATGEVNMGIVFMAIGLALQVLSLARIKKLKKKGSIDAGR' A
#
# COMPACT_ATOMS: atom_id res chain seq x y z
N MET A 1 14.90 0.46 -6.85
CA MET A 1 13.52 0.57 -6.35
C MET A 1 13.36 1.95 -5.76
N ASP A 2 12.38 2.74 -6.20
CA ASP A 2 12.19 4.11 -5.71
C ASP A 2 11.83 4.12 -4.22
N GLY A 3 12.54 4.92 -3.43
CA GLY A 3 12.28 5.08 -1.99
C GLY A 3 10.84 5.54 -1.70
N GLY A 4 10.23 6.30 -2.62
CA GLY A 4 8.82 6.71 -2.51
C GLY A 4 7.83 5.54 -2.57
N VAL A 5 8.15 4.47 -3.30
CA VAL A 5 7.28 3.27 -3.39
C VAL A 5 7.34 2.46 -2.08
N ILE A 6 8.53 2.40 -1.47
CA ILE A 6 8.74 1.76 -0.17
C ILE A 6 8.05 2.55 0.93
N ALA A 7 8.21 3.88 0.96
CA ALA A 7 7.53 4.75 1.91
C ALA A 7 6.00 4.62 1.80
N LEU A 8 5.45 4.53 0.58
CA LEU A 8 4.02 4.30 0.37
C LEU A 8 3.55 2.93 0.89
N ALA A 9 4.33 1.88 0.65
CA ALA A 9 4.02 0.53 1.13
C ALA A 9 4.05 0.44 2.66
N MET A 10 5.08 1.01 3.30
CA MET A 10 5.20 1.03 4.75
C MET A 10 4.14 1.91 5.39
N GLY A 11 3.87 3.10 4.83
CA GLY A 11 2.80 3.98 5.29
C GLY A 11 1.43 3.31 5.23
N GLY A 12 1.12 2.60 4.14
CA GLY A 12 -0.11 1.82 4.03
C GLY A 12 -0.21 0.68 5.05
N LEU A 13 0.91 0.02 5.37
CA LEU A 13 0.95 -1.09 6.33
C LEU A 13 0.78 -0.61 7.78
N ILE A 14 1.40 0.52 8.14
CA ILE A 14 1.22 1.16 9.45
C ILE A 14 -0.23 1.64 9.61
N ASN A 15 -0.77 2.33 8.60
CA ASN A 15 -2.16 2.81 8.62
C ASN A 15 -3.17 1.66 8.72
N PHE A 16 -2.91 0.55 8.04
CA PHE A 16 -3.70 -0.67 8.16
C PHE A 16 -3.65 -1.24 9.57
N GLY A 17 -2.46 -1.29 10.19
CA GLY A 17 -2.30 -1.74 11.57
C GLY A 17 -3.05 -0.88 12.59
N VAL A 18 -3.06 0.44 12.40
CA VAL A 18 -3.87 1.37 13.21
C VAL A 18 -5.37 1.09 13.04
N GLY A 19 -5.82 0.85 11.81
CA GLY A 19 -7.21 0.47 11.56
C GLY A 19 -7.59 -0.88 12.19
N ALA A 20 -6.70 -1.86 12.14
CA ALA A 20 -6.90 -3.16 12.77
C ALA A 20 -7.00 -3.02 14.30
N TYR A 21 -6.19 -2.15 14.91
CA TYR A 21 -6.28 -1.83 16.32
C TYR A 21 -7.64 -1.24 16.69
N PHE A 22 -8.10 -0.19 15.99
CA PHE A 22 -9.42 0.40 16.24
C PHE A 22 -10.57 -0.60 16.05
N SER A 23 -10.46 -1.48 15.05
CA SER A 23 -11.45 -2.53 14.83
C SER A 23 -11.46 -3.57 15.96
N ALA A 24 -10.30 -3.87 16.56
CA ALA A 24 -10.19 -4.80 17.68
C ALA A 24 -10.68 -4.19 19.00
N THR A 25 -10.57 -2.86 19.17
CA THR A 25 -11.03 -2.15 20.38
C THR A 25 -12.53 -1.79 20.37
N GLY A 26 -13.28 -2.24 19.37
CA GLY A 26 -14.73 -2.07 19.28
C GLY A 26 -15.20 -0.95 18.36
N GLU A 27 -14.29 -0.14 17.82
CA GLU A 27 -14.63 0.96 16.91
C GLU A 27 -14.54 0.51 15.44
N VAL A 28 -15.33 -0.51 15.12
CA VAL A 28 -15.25 -1.30 13.89
C VAL A 28 -15.38 -0.43 12.64
N ASN A 29 -16.29 0.54 12.62
CA ASN A 29 -16.49 1.42 11.46
C ASN A 29 -15.24 2.25 11.14
N MET A 30 -14.62 2.87 12.15
CA MET A 30 -13.37 3.60 11.93
C MET A 30 -12.23 2.65 11.56
N GLY A 31 -12.15 1.49 12.22
CA GLY A 31 -11.14 0.49 11.90
C GLY A 31 -11.18 0.03 10.44
N ILE A 32 -12.37 -0.26 9.92
CA ILE A 32 -12.60 -0.63 8.52
C ILE A 32 -12.16 0.49 7.58
N VAL A 33 -12.49 1.75 7.87
CA VAL A 33 -12.10 2.90 7.04
C VAL A 33 -10.58 3.03 6.97
N PHE A 34 -9.91 2.98 8.12
CA PHE A 34 -8.45 3.05 8.18
C PHE A 34 -7.77 1.86 7.47
N MET A 35 -8.31 0.65 7.63
CA MET A 35 -7.84 -0.54 6.92
C MET A 35 -8.03 -0.42 5.40
N ALA A 36 -9.20 0.06 4.94
CA ALA A 36 -9.47 0.26 3.52
C ALA A 36 -8.51 1.27 2.88
N ILE A 37 -8.23 2.38 3.59
CA ILE A 37 -7.26 3.38 3.14
C ILE A 37 -5.84 2.79 3.10
N GLY A 38 -5.45 2.03 4.14
CA GLY A 38 -4.15 1.35 4.19
C GLY A 38 -3.94 0.37 3.03
N LEU A 39 -4.95 -0.45 2.74
CA LEU A 39 -4.96 -1.37 1.59
C LEU A 39 -4.90 -0.62 0.25
N ALA A 40 -5.63 0.49 0.11
CA ALA A 40 -5.60 1.30 -1.11
C ALA A 40 -4.17 1.83 -1.40
N LEU A 41 -3.46 2.31 -0.37
CA LEU A 41 -2.07 2.75 -0.49
C LEU A 41 -1.13 1.60 -0.88
N GLN A 42 -1.35 0.40 -0.34
CA GLN A 42 -0.59 -0.78 -0.72
C GLN A 42 -0.85 -1.19 -2.19
N VAL A 43 -2.10 -1.16 -2.64
CA VAL A 43 -2.48 -1.41 -4.04
C VAL A 43 -1.82 -0.40 -4.97
N LEU A 44 -1.79 0.88 -4.59
CA LEU A 44 -1.09 1.93 -5.35
C LEU A 44 0.41 1.67 -5.42
N SER A 45 1.04 1.23 -4.32
CA SER A 45 2.46 0.86 -4.31
C SER A 45 2.74 -0.30 -5.27
N LEU A 46 1.94 -1.37 -5.21
CA LEU A 46 2.04 -2.51 -6.12
C LEU A 46 1.82 -2.12 -7.59
N ALA A 47 0.86 -1.23 -7.87
CA ALA A 47 0.63 -0.71 -9.22
C ALA A 47 1.86 0.07 -9.74
N ARG A 48 2.53 0.85 -8.88
CA ARG A 48 3.78 1.54 -9.21
C ARG A 48 4.92 0.56 -9.46
N ILE A 49 5.09 -0.47 -8.61
CA ILE A 49 6.07 -1.54 -8.82
C ILE A 49 5.82 -2.24 -10.16
N LYS A 50 4.56 -2.57 -10.46
CA LYS A 50 4.18 -3.24 -11.72
C LYS A 50 4.46 -2.36 -12.94
N LYS A 51 4.22 -1.05 -12.85
CA LYS A 51 4.55 -0.08 -13.91
C LYS A 51 6.06 0.06 -14.11
N LEU A 52 6.84 0.13 -13.03
CA LEU A 52 8.30 0.18 -13.08
C LEU A 52 8.88 -1.12 -13.68
N LYS A 53 8.34 -2.27 -13.27
CA LYS A 53 8.73 -3.58 -13.83
C LYS A 53 8.42 -3.67 -15.32
N LYS A 54 7.24 -3.19 -15.76
CA LYS A 54 6.89 -3.16 -17.19
C LYS A 54 7.80 -2.22 -17.98
N LYS A 55 8.19 -1.07 -17.44
CA LYS A 55 9.12 -0.13 -18.09
C LYS A 55 10.52 -0.73 -18.21
N GLY A 56 11.05 -1.35 -17.16
CA GLY A 56 12.35 -2.04 -17.21
C GLY A 56 12.37 -3.29 -18.10
N SER A 57 11.21 -3.93 -18.32
CA SER A 57 11.10 -5.10 -19.21
C SER A 57 11.00 -4.73 -20.69
N ILE A 58 10.73 -3.47 -21.05
CA ILE A 58 10.75 -3.00 -22.45
C ILE A 58 12.19 -2.65 -22.90
N ASP A 59 13.06 -2.23 -21.98
CA ASP A 59 14.49 -1.94 -22.28
C ASP A 59 15.39 -3.19 -22.30
N ALA A 60 14.93 -4.33 -21.77
CA ALA A 60 15.69 -5.60 -21.79
C ALA A 60 15.31 -6.51 -22.98
N GLY A 61 14.44 -6.05 -23.88
CA GLY A 61 13.89 -6.82 -25.00
C GLY A 61 14.05 -6.15 -26.36
N ARG A 62 15.00 -5.23 -26.52
CA ARG A 62 15.29 -4.58 -27.80
C ARG A 62 16.78 -4.48 -28.05
#